data_AF-A0A3B5KUD0-F1
#
_entry.id   AF-A0A3B5KUD0-F1
#
_cell.length_a   1.000
_cell.length_b   1.000
_cell.length_c   1.000
_cell.angle_alpha   90.00
_cell.angle_beta   90.00
_cell.angle_gamma   90.00
#
_symmetry.space_group_name_H-M   'P 1'
#
loop_
_entity.id
_entity.type
_entity.pdbx_description
1 polymer ?
#
loop_
_entity_poly.entity_id
_entity_poly.type
_entity_poly.pdbx_seq_one_letter_code
_entity_poly.pdbx_strand_id
1 'polypeptide(L)'
;MASLFKKKTVDDVIKEQSKELRSTQRQITRDRTALEKQEKQMELEIKKMAKSGNKEACKILAKQLVQLRKQKNRTYATMQAVNKKMDPQKTLKTMQDFQKENMKMGMTEDMINDTLDDIFDESGDEEESQDIVNQVLDEIGIEISGKMVRAPAAGKNVPGATAASSKGATISDDEIERQLRALGVD
;
A
#
# COMPACT_ATOMS: atom_id res chain seq x y z
N MET A 1 -4.24 20.85 14.77
CA MET A 1 -4.03 20.10 13.51
C MET A 1 -3.98 18.61 13.81
N ALA A 2 -5.12 17.98 14.02
CA ALA A 2 -5.19 16.56 14.41
C ALA A 2 -5.67 15.71 13.23
N SER A 3 -4.97 14.59 13.00
CA SER A 3 -5.31 13.47 12.13
C SER A 3 -5.05 13.65 10.62
N LEU A 4 -3.77 13.62 10.23
CA LEU A 4 -3.34 13.40 8.84
C LEU A 4 -3.04 11.91 8.53
N PHE A 5 -3.22 11.01 9.50
CA PHE A 5 -2.99 9.58 9.38
C PHE A 5 -4.23 8.78 9.80
N LYS A 6 -5.34 8.92 9.07
CA LYS A 6 -6.39 7.88 9.08
C LYS A 6 -5.89 6.72 8.22
N LYS A 7 -5.59 5.57 8.83
CA LYS A 7 -5.33 4.32 8.09
C LYS A 7 -6.50 4.10 7.14
N LYS A 8 -6.20 3.85 5.85
CA LYS A 8 -7.24 3.58 4.83
C LYS A 8 -8.16 2.48 5.34
N THR A 9 -9.45 2.78 5.37
CA THR A 9 -10.46 1.77 5.67
C THR A 9 -10.60 0.84 4.47
N VAL A 10 -11.11 -0.38 4.68
CA VAL A 10 -11.37 -1.31 3.58
C VAL A 10 -12.35 -0.71 2.56
N ASP A 11 -13.28 0.13 3.00
CA ASP A 11 -14.17 0.89 2.11
C ASP A 11 -13.41 1.88 1.21
N ASP A 12 -12.39 2.56 1.74
CA ASP A 12 -11.55 3.45 0.94
C ASP A 12 -10.74 2.66 -0.09
N VAL A 13 -10.21 1.49 0.31
CA VAL A 13 -9.48 0.58 -0.58
C VAL A 13 -10.38 0.06 -1.69
N ILE A 14 -11.61 -0.37 -1.37
CA ILE A 14 -12.59 -0.87 -2.36
C ILE A 14 -12.99 0.23 -3.33
N LYS A 15 -13.24 1.46 -2.85
CA LYS A 15 -13.59 2.61 -3.70
C LYS A 15 -12.44 2.99 -4.62
N GLU A 16 -11.21 3.00 -4.12
CA GLU A 16 -10.02 3.30 -4.88
C GLU A 16 -9.76 2.25 -5.97
N GLN A 17 -9.81 0.97 -5.61
CA GLN A 17 -9.69 -0.14 -6.57
C GLN A 17 -10.80 -0.09 -7.64
N SER A 18 -12.05 0.20 -7.24
CA SER A 18 -13.17 0.34 -8.18
C SER A 18 -12.96 1.51 -9.15
N LYS A 19 -12.42 2.63 -8.66
CA LYS A 19 -12.10 3.80 -9.48
C LYS A 19 -10.97 3.49 -10.46
N GLU A 20 -9.93 2.81 -10.00
CA GLU A 20 -8.80 2.38 -10.83
C GLU A 20 -9.25 1.41 -11.93
N LEU A 21 -10.06 0.40 -11.59
CA LEU A 21 -10.63 -0.53 -12.55
C LEU A 21 -11.48 0.19 -13.62
N ARG A 22 -12.32 1.15 -13.23
CA ARG A 22 -13.10 1.97 -14.18
C ARG A 22 -12.22 2.86 -15.05
N SER A 23 -11.11 3.37 -14.52
CA SER A 23 -10.12 4.15 -15.30
C SER A 23 -9.46 3.27 -16.36
N THR A 24 -8.93 2.12 -15.94
CA THR A 24 -8.35 1.09 -16.80
C THR A 24 -9.33 0.64 -17.86
N GLN A 25 -10.60 0.46 -17.49
CA GLN A 25 -11.64 0.06 -18.43
C GLN A 25 -11.86 1.09 -19.54
N ARG A 26 -11.87 2.38 -19.20
CA ARG A 26 -11.97 3.47 -20.18
C ARG A 26 -10.71 3.58 -21.04
N GLN A 27 -9.53 3.30 -20.48
CA GLN A 27 -8.29 3.25 -21.25
C GLN A 27 -8.34 2.14 -22.30
N ILE A 28 -8.72 0.93 -21.90
CA ILE A 28 -8.87 -0.23 -22.80
C ILE A 28 -9.86 0.07 -23.94
N THR A 29 -10.98 0.74 -23.65
CA THR A 29 -11.95 1.14 -24.68
C THR A 29 -11.38 2.14 -25.67
N ARG A 30 -10.60 3.13 -25.19
CA ARG A 30 -9.90 4.10 -26.05
C ARG A 30 -8.86 3.41 -26.92
N ASP A 31 -8.04 2.54 -26.34
CA ASP A 31 -7.01 1.77 -27.05
C ASP A 31 -7.64 0.88 -28.13
N ARG A 32 -8.74 0.20 -27.81
CA ARG A 32 -9.49 -0.60 -28.78
C ARG A 32 -9.96 0.24 -29.97
N THR A 33 -10.54 1.40 -29.70
CA THR A 33 -11.04 2.29 -30.77
C THR A 33 -9.88 2.80 -31.63
N ALA A 34 -8.73 3.10 -31.04
CA ALA A 34 -7.52 3.48 -31.77
C ALA A 34 -7.00 2.34 -32.65
N LEU A 35 -6.94 1.12 -32.11
CA LEU A 35 -6.53 -0.07 -32.86
C LEU A 35 -7.48 -0.37 -34.02
N GLU A 36 -8.79 -0.23 -33.83
CA GLU A 36 -9.78 -0.41 -34.91
C GLU A 36 -9.60 0.63 -36.04
N LYS A 37 -9.26 1.89 -35.70
CA LYS A 37 -8.94 2.91 -36.71
C LYS A 37 -7.63 2.60 -37.45
N GLN A 38 -6.59 2.20 -36.72
CA GLN A 38 -5.31 1.80 -37.32
C GLN A 38 -5.46 0.58 -38.22
N GLU A 39 -6.30 -0.39 -37.85
CA GLU A 39 -6.62 -1.55 -38.69
C GLU A 39 -7.21 -1.13 -40.03
N LYS A 40 -8.24 -0.27 -40.01
CA LYS A 40 -8.87 0.25 -41.24
C LYS A 40 -7.87 1.04 -42.09
N GLN A 41 -7.03 1.86 -41.47
CA GLN A 41 -6.00 2.63 -42.17
C GLN A 41 -4.99 1.71 -42.87
N MET A 42 -4.48 0.69 -42.16
CA MET A 42 -3.57 -0.30 -42.75
C MET A 42 -4.22 -1.08 -43.88
N GLU A 43 -5.50 -1.46 -43.77
CA GLU A 43 -6.22 -2.14 -44.85
C GLU A 43 -6.33 -1.27 -46.12
N LEU A 44 -6.58 0.04 -45.96
CA LEU A 44 -6.59 0.98 -47.08
C LEU A 44 -5.21 1.15 -47.71
N GLU A 45 -4.16 1.24 -46.89
CA GLU A 45 -2.77 1.34 -47.36
C GLU A 45 -2.34 0.07 -48.10
N ILE A 46 -2.66 -1.12 -47.58
CA ILE A 46 -2.40 -2.39 -48.26
C ILE A 46 -3.10 -2.42 -49.62
N LYS A 47 -4.38 -2.00 -49.70
CA LYS A 47 -5.11 -1.91 -50.96
C LYS A 47 -4.46 -0.93 -51.94
N LYS A 48 -3.97 0.21 -51.45
CA LYS A 48 -3.27 1.22 -52.27
C LYS A 48 -1.94 0.67 -52.80
N MET A 49 -1.13 0.04 -51.95
CA MET A 49 0.16 -0.54 -52.33
C MET A 49 0.02 -1.76 -53.25
N ALA A 50 -1.07 -2.51 -53.10
CA ALA A 50 -1.38 -3.62 -53.99
C ALA A 50 -1.70 -3.13 -55.41
N LYS A 51 -2.46 -2.04 -55.52
CA LYS A 51 -2.79 -1.40 -56.82
C LYS A 51 -1.57 -0.79 -57.51
N SER A 52 -0.61 -0.27 -56.75
CA SER A 52 0.65 0.25 -57.30
C SER A 52 1.69 -0.84 -57.61
N GLY A 53 1.37 -2.12 -57.37
CA GLY A 53 2.26 -3.24 -57.66
C GLY A 53 3.46 -3.37 -56.72
N ASN A 54 3.50 -2.59 -55.62
CA ASN A 54 4.60 -2.62 -54.66
C ASN A 54 4.45 -3.80 -53.69
N LYS A 55 4.93 -4.97 -54.13
CA LYS A 55 4.81 -6.26 -53.41
C LYS A 55 5.54 -6.26 -52.06
N GLU A 56 6.71 -5.63 -51.96
CA GLU A 56 7.50 -5.59 -50.72
C GLU A 56 6.78 -4.76 -49.64
N ALA A 57 6.26 -3.59 -49.99
CA ALA A 57 5.49 -2.77 -49.05
C ALA A 57 4.20 -3.48 -48.59
N CYS A 58 3.49 -4.17 -49.49
CA CYS A 58 2.33 -4.99 -49.12
C CYS A 58 2.68 -6.07 -48.09
N LYS A 59 3.82 -6.76 -48.25
CA LYS A 59 4.27 -7.80 -47.33
C LYS A 59 4.53 -7.25 -45.92
N ILE A 60 5.18 -6.09 -45.83
CA ILE A 60 5.46 -5.41 -44.56
C ILE A 60 4.16 -4.98 -43.88
N LEU A 61 3.29 -4.27 -44.61
CA LEU A 61 2.00 -3.80 -44.09
C LEU A 61 1.08 -4.96 -43.68
N ALA A 62 1.07 -6.06 -44.43
CA ALA A 62 0.31 -7.26 -44.07
C ALA A 62 0.81 -7.88 -42.76
N LYS A 63 2.13 -7.94 -42.55
CA LYS A 63 2.71 -8.43 -41.29
C LYS A 63 2.31 -7.52 -40.11
N GLN A 64 2.34 -6.20 -40.31
CA GLN A 64 1.90 -5.23 -39.31
C GLN A 64 0.41 -5.38 -39.00
N LEU A 65 -0.45 -5.59 -40.01
CA LEU A 65 -1.88 -5.82 -39.83
C LEU A 65 -2.16 -7.07 -39.00
N VAL A 66 -1.43 -8.17 -39.24
CA VAL A 66 -1.56 -9.41 -38.44
C VAL A 66 -1.15 -9.16 -36.99
N GLN A 67 -0.05 -8.44 -36.75
CA GLN A 67 0.38 -8.08 -35.40
C GLN A 67 -0.65 -7.19 -34.69
N LEU A 68 -1.20 -6.21 -35.40
CA LEU A 68 -2.23 -5.32 -34.87
C LEU A 68 -3.52 -6.09 -34.54
N ARG A 69 -3.94 -7.04 -35.38
CA ARG A 69 -5.08 -7.93 -35.09
C ARG A 69 -4.84 -8.78 -33.85
N LYS A 70 -3.63 -9.30 -33.65
CA LYS A 70 -3.26 -10.02 -32.42
C LYS A 70 -3.33 -9.10 -31.20
N GLN A 71 -2.82 -7.88 -31.30
CA GLN A 71 -2.91 -6.89 -30.23
C GLN A 71 -4.38 -6.56 -29.91
N LYS A 72 -5.22 -6.34 -30.92
CA LYS A 72 -6.66 -6.11 -30.77
C LYS A 72 -7.33 -7.25 -30.01
N ASN A 73 -7.06 -8.50 -30.39
CA ASN A 73 -7.58 -9.69 -29.71
C ASN A 73 -7.12 -9.80 -28.26
N ARG A 74 -5.86 -9.47 -27.96
CA ARG A 74 -5.35 -9.41 -26.59
C ARG A 74 -6.11 -8.36 -25.76
N THR A 75 -6.39 -7.20 -26.34
CA THR A 75 -7.18 -6.14 -25.69
C THR A 75 -8.60 -6.61 -25.37
N TYR A 76 -9.24 -7.41 -26.23
CA TYR A 76 -10.54 -8.03 -25.93
C TYR A 76 -10.47 -8.99 -24.74
N ALA A 77 -9.45 -9.85 -24.68
CA ALA A 77 -9.26 -10.76 -23.56
C ALA A 77 -9.02 -10.00 -22.24
N THR A 78 -8.18 -8.96 -22.28
CA THR A 78 -7.94 -8.09 -21.11
C THR A 78 -9.22 -7.40 -20.64
N MET A 79 -10.04 -6.88 -21.56
CA MET A 79 -11.33 -6.28 -21.21
C MET A 79 -12.26 -7.28 -20.50
N GLN A 80 -12.36 -8.51 -21.02
CA GLN A 80 -13.18 -9.54 -20.37
C GLN A 80 -12.67 -9.87 -18.97
N ALA A 81 -11.35 -9.94 -18.78
CA ALA A 81 -10.75 -10.16 -17.47
C ALA A 81 -11.01 -9.00 -16.50
N VAL A 82 -10.92 -7.75 -16.95
CA VAL A 82 -11.23 -6.55 -16.14
C VAL A 82 -12.70 -6.54 -15.74
N ASN A 83 -13.62 -6.81 -16.68
CA ASN A 83 -15.05 -6.89 -16.39
C ASN A 83 -15.37 -7.97 -15.35
N LYS A 84 -14.74 -9.15 -15.43
CA LYS A 84 -14.92 -10.23 -14.45
C LYS A 84 -14.44 -9.86 -13.05
N LYS A 85 -13.42 -9.01 -12.94
CA LYS A 85 -12.93 -8.48 -11.66
C LYS A 85 -13.80 -7.36 -11.10
N MET A 86 -14.58 -6.66 -11.93
CA MET A 86 -15.45 -5.55 -11.54
C MET A 86 -16.88 -5.98 -11.19
N ASP A 87 -17.13 -7.28 -10.94
CA ASP A 87 -18.47 -7.78 -10.65
C ASP A 87 -19.06 -7.10 -9.39
N PRO A 88 -20.07 -6.21 -9.54
CA PRO A 88 -20.61 -5.44 -8.43
C PRO A 88 -21.22 -6.32 -7.34
N GLN A 89 -21.64 -7.55 -7.66
CA GLN A 89 -22.13 -8.52 -6.67
C GLN A 89 -21.01 -8.96 -5.72
N LYS A 90 -19.80 -9.18 -6.24
CA LYS A 90 -18.65 -9.54 -5.42
C LYS A 90 -18.21 -8.39 -4.53
N THR A 91 -18.17 -7.17 -5.07
CA THR A 91 -17.85 -5.98 -4.27
C THR A 91 -18.87 -5.75 -3.17
N LEU A 92 -20.17 -5.91 -3.45
CA LEU A 92 -21.23 -5.78 -2.45
C LEU A 92 -21.12 -6.85 -1.36
N LYS A 93 -20.82 -8.10 -1.74
CA LYS A 93 -20.61 -9.18 -0.78
C LYS A 93 -19.41 -8.91 0.11
N THR A 94 -18.27 -8.51 -0.45
CA THR A 94 -17.08 -8.14 0.34
C THR A 94 -17.36 -6.97 1.27
N MET A 95 -18.13 -5.98 0.84
CA MET A 95 -18.55 -4.87 1.69
C MET A 95 -19.47 -5.33 2.83
N GLN A 96 -20.41 -6.25 2.57
CA GLN A 96 -21.30 -6.79 3.61
C GLN A 96 -20.55 -7.68 4.61
N ASP A 97 -19.64 -8.53 4.13
CA ASP A 97 -18.80 -9.39 4.97
C ASP A 97 -17.87 -8.52 5.83
N PHE A 98 -17.30 -7.45 5.25
CA PHE A 98 -16.50 -6.49 6.00
C PHE A 98 -17.33 -5.71 7.02
N GLN A 99 -18.53 -5.24 6.67
CA GLN A 99 -19.43 -4.57 7.63
C GLN A 99 -19.78 -5.48 8.80
N LYS A 100 -20.04 -6.77 8.53
CA LYS A 100 -20.26 -7.77 9.58
C LYS A 100 -19.01 -8.01 10.42
N GLU A 101 -17.83 -8.05 9.82
CA GLU A 101 -16.58 -8.21 10.55
C GLU A 101 -16.24 -6.99 11.40
N ASN A 102 -16.41 -5.78 10.88
CA ASN A 102 -16.27 -4.53 11.65
C ASN A 102 -17.30 -4.46 12.79
N MET A 103 -18.56 -4.86 12.55
CA MET A 103 -19.58 -4.91 13.60
C MET A 103 -19.28 -5.99 14.63
N LYS A 104 -18.76 -7.15 14.20
CA LYS A 104 -18.32 -8.24 15.08
C LYS A 104 -17.12 -7.80 15.92
N MET A 105 -16.16 -7.10 15.32
CA MET A 105 -14.99 -6.57 16.01
C MET A 105 -15.41 -5.51 17.03
N GLY A 106 -16.30 -4.59 16.66
CA GLY A 106 -16.90 -3.63 17.61
C GLY A 106 -17.64 -4.32 18.76
N MET A 107 -18.54 -5.26 18.46
CA MET A 107 -19.23 -6.03 19.51
C MET A 107 -18.30 -6.90 20.35
N THR A 108 -17.19 -7.39 19.79
CA THR A 108 -16.20 -8.19 20.54
C THR A 108 -15.32 -7.29 21.39
N GLU A 109 -15.00 -6.07 20.95
CA GLU A 109 -14.28 -5.08 21.75
C GLU A 109 -15.16 -4.56 22.89
N ASP A 110 -16.45 -4.29 22.62
CA ASP A 110 -17.44 -3.95 23.64
C ASP A 110 -17.63 -5.12 24.62
N MET A 111 -17.82 -6.36 24.13
CA MET A 111 -17.98 -7.54 25.00
C MET A 111 -16.70 -7.89 25.76
N ILE A 112 -15.51 -7.68 25.19
CA ILE A 112 -14.23 -7.86 25.88
C ILE A 112 -14.05 -6.77 26.93
N ASN A 113 -14.40 -5.51 26.65
CA ASN A 113 -14.37 -4.45 27.65
C ASN A 113 -15.38 -4.73 28.76
N ASP A 114 -16.60 -5.15 28.45
CA ASP A 114 -17.60 -5.53 29.45
C ASP A 114 -17.14 -6.76 30.26
N THR A 115 -16.52 -7.77 29.63
CA THR A 115 -15.98 -8.95 30.35
C THR A 115 -14.72 -8.61 31.16
N LEU A 116 -13.89 -7.69 30.67
CA LEU A 116 -12.70 -7.20 31.37
C LEU A 116 -13.14 -6.35 32.56
N ASP A 117 -14.12 -5.47 32.38
CA ASP A 117 -14.74 -4.66 33.42
C ASP A 117 -15.42 -5.58 34.45
N ASP A 118 -16.21 -6.59 34.04
CA ASP A 118 -16.79 -7.57 34.96
C ASP A 118 -15.71 -8.38 35.72
N ILE A 119 -14.59 -8.76 35.08
CA ILE A 119 -13.47 -9.43 35.75
C ILE A 119 -12.74 -8.48 36.71
N PHE A 120 -12.57 -7.21 36.34
CA PHE A 120 -11.96 -6.19 37.19
C PHE A 120 -12.88 -5.77 38.35
N ASP A 121 -14.20 -5.85 38.19
CA ASP A 121 -15.20 -5.48 39.19
C ASP A 121 -15.57 -6.68 40.10
N GLU A 122 -15.47 -7.93 39.60
CA GLU A 122 -15.67 -9.17 40.38
C GLU A 122 -14.40 -9.58 41.16
N SER A 123 -13.21 -9.18 40.69
CA SER A 123 -11.92 -9.35 41.41
C SER A 123 -11.59 -8.09 42.21
N GLY A 124 -12.43 -7.75 43.20
CA GLY A 124 -12.26 -6.58 44.08
C GLY A 124 -11.04 -6.62 45.03
N ASP A 125 -9.93 -7.24 44.63
CA ASP A 125 -8.65 -7.20 45.32
C ASP A 125 -7.72 -6.22 44.59
N GLU A 126 -7.95 -4.92 44.82
CA GLU A 126 -7.12 -3.82 44.31
C GLU A 126 -5.62 -3.97 44.69
N GLU A 127 -5.31 -4.84 45.66
CA GLU A 127 -3.96 -5.14 46.15
C GLU A 127 -3.14 -6.00 45.15
N GLU A 128 -3.69 -7.06 44.56
CA GLU A 128 -2.97 -7.90 43.58
C GLU A 128 -2.72 -7.17 42.25
N SER A 129 -3.65 -6.29 41.84
CA SER A 129 -3.51 -5.48 40.63
C SER A 129 -2.35 -4.49 40.73
N GLN A 130 -2.15 -3.87 41.91
CA GLN A 130 -1.01 -2.98 42.14
C GLN A 130 0.32 -3.74 42.14
N ASP A 131 0.37 -4.97 42.66
CA ASP A 131 1.57 -5.79 42.64
C ASP A 131 1.97 -6.21 41.22
N ILE A 132 1.01 -6.56 40.37
CA ILE A 132 1.27 -6.85 38.95
C ILE A 132 1.75 -5.59 38.21
N VAL A 133 1.13 -4.43 38.46
CA VAL A 133 1.55 -3.16 37.88
C VAL A 133 2.95 -2.78 38.34
N ASN A 134 3.28 -2.93 39.62
CA ASN A 134 4.61 -2.67 40.17
C ASN A 134 5.65 -3.63 39.60
N GLN A 135 5.33 -4.91 39.46
CA GLN A 135 6.22 -5.91 38.86
C GLN A 135 6.53 -5.59 37.39
N VAL A 136 5.54 -5.16 36.61
CA VAL A 136 5.74 -4.73 35.21
C VAL A 136 6.52 -3.42 35.13
N LEU A 137 6.30 -2.48 36.05
CA LEU A 137 7.04 -1.21 36.12
C LEU A 137 8.51 -1.41 36.50
N ASP A 138 8.80 -2.34 37.42
CA ASP A 138 10.16 -2.75 37.79
C ASP A 138 10.87 -3.48 36.64
N GLU A 139 10.15 -4.35 35.92
CA GLU A 139 10.70 -5.09 34.78
C GLU A 139 11.00 -4.19 33.57
N ILE A 140 10.26 -3.09 33.40
CA ILE A 140 10.51 -2.07 32.36
C ILE A 140 11.51 -1.00 32.84
N GLY A 141 11.78 -0.91 34.15
CA GLY A 141 12.80 -0.02 34.73
C GLY A 141 12.42 1.46 34.77
N ILE A 142 11.12 1.78 34.88
CA ILE A 142 10.63 3.16 34.98
C ILE A 142 10.28 3.44 36.45
N GLU A 143 11.29 3.76 37.24
CA GLU A 143 11.09 4.25 38.61
C GLU A 143 10.38 5.63 38.56
N ILE A 144 9.08 5.66 38.85
CA ILE A 144 8.33 6.89 39.14
C ILE A 144 8.84 7.44 40.47
N SER A 145 9.92 8.24 40.44
CA SER A 145 10.12 9.46 41.23
C SER A 145 11.61 9.78 41.38
N GLY A 146 12.09 10.63 40.46
CA GLY A 146 12.98 11.74 40.77
C GLY A 146 14.25 11.46 41.57
N LYS A 147 15.35 11.18 40.86
CA LYS A 147 16.70 11.70 41.18
C LYS A 147 17.63 11.60 39.96
N MET A 148 17.91 12.76 39.39
CA MET A 148 19.08 13.11 38.57
C MET A 148 20.27 12.13 38.69
N VAL A 149 20.51 11.30 37.67
CA VAL A 149 21.82 10.66 37.45
C VAL A 149 22.63 11.52 36.48
N ARG A 150 23.61 12.15 37.11
CA ARG A 150 24.71 12.96 36.60
C ARG A 150 25.45 12.19 35.48
N ALA A 151 25.74 12.89 34.38
CA ALA A 151 26.52 12.40 33.25
C ALA A 151 27.84 11.72 33.70
N PRO A 152 28.24 10.58 33.09
CA PRO A 152 29.55 10.00 33.36
C PRO A 152 30.62 10.90 32.74
N ALA A 153 31.42 11.51 33.62
CA ALA A 153 32.61 12.25 33.27
C ALA A 153 33.62 11.33 32.57
N ALA A 154 34.22 11.85 31.50
CA ALA A 154 35.33 11.23 30.80
C ALA A 154 36.52 10.99 31.74
N GLY A 155 36.84 9.70 31.96
CA GLY A 155 38.03 9.24 32.67
C GLY A 155 38.92 8.43 31.74
N LYS A 156 40.01 9.07 31.28
CA LYS A 156 41.14 8.45 30.58
C LYS A 156 41.64 7.21 31.34
N ASN A 157 41.95 6.13 30.60
CA ASN A 157 43.07 5.19 30.83
C ASN A 157 43.36 4.41 29.53
N VAL A 158 44.62 4.51 29.07
CA VAL A 158 45.30 3.99 27.86
C VAL A 158 45.72 2.50 28.02
N PRO A 159 46.52 1.88 27.10
CA PRO A 159 46.37 1.61 25.66
C PRO A 159 46.65 0.11 25.30
N GLY A 160 46.11 -0.44 24.21
CA GLY A 160 46.51 -1.78 23.76
C GLY A 160 45.78 -2.29 22.52
N ALA A 161 46.55 -2.63 21.50
CA ALA A 161 46.10 -3.03 20.16
C ALA A 161 45.29 -4.35 20.13
N THR A 162 44.31 -4.44 19.22
CA THR A 162 44.23 -5.47 18.15
C THR A 162 43.03 -5.18 17.24
N ALA A 163 43.18 -5.49 15.95
CA ALA A 163 42.25 -5.23 14.88
C ALA A 163 40.96 -6.07 14.92
N ALA A 164 39.82 -5.50 14.51
CA ALA A 164 38.90 -6.06 13.48
C ALA A 164 37.52 -5.34 13.46
N SER A 165 37.08 -4.97 12.24
CA SER A 165 35.69 -4.85 11.74
C SER A 165 34.59 -4.18 12.57
N SER A 166 34.04 -3.06 12.07
CA SER A 166 32.80 -3.04 11.26
C SER A 166 32.21 -1.63 11.12
N LYS A 167 31.74 -1.34 9.90
CA LYS A 167 31.09 -0.09 9.47
C LYS A 167 29.73 0.10 10.16
N GLY A 168 29.51 1.28 10.72
CA GLY A 168 28.20 1.88 10.94
C GLY A 168 28.30 3.36 10.61
N ALA A 169 27.94 3.72 9.38
CA ALA A 169 28.00 5.11 8.92
C ALA A 169 26.91 5.93 9.64
N THR A 170 27.36 6.96 10.33
CA THR A 170 26.59 8.04 10.94
C THR A 170 25.77 8.75 9.88
N ILE A 171 24.46 8.88 10.09
CA ILE A 171 23.62 9.84 9.35
C ILE A 171 24.15 11.22 9.73
N SER A 172 24.68 11.97 8.75
CA SER A 172 25.25 13.29 8.97
C SER A 172 24.16 14.31 9.26
N ASP A 173 24.42 15.20 10.23
CA ASP A 173 23.51 16.28 10.68
C ASP A 173 22.93 17.09 9.51
N ASP A 174 23.67 17.22 8.41
CA ASP A 174 23.24 17.90 7.18
C ASP A 174 21.99 17.26 6.52
N GLU A 175 21.81 15.94 6.64
CA GLU A 175 20.64 15.24 6.06
C GLU A 175 19.39 15.44 6.94
N ILE A 176 19.59 15.54 8.25
CA ILE A 176 18.51 15.78 9.22
C ILE A 176 18.00 17.22 9.10
N GLU A 177 18.92 18.19 8.96
CA GLU A 177 18.57 19.61 8.79
C GLU A 177 17.83 19.87 7.47
N ARG A 178 18.18 19.12 6.42
CA ARG A 178 17.50 19.15 5.13
C ARG A 178 16.10 18.55 5.18
N GLN A 179 15.88 17.49 5.96
CA GLN A 179 14.56 16.89 6.15
C GLN A 179 13.62 17.77 6.98
N LEU A 180 14.15 18.51 7.96
CA LEU A 180 13.37 19.47 8.75
C LEU A 180 12.91 20.67 7.91
N ARG A 181 13.80 21.24 7.08
CA ARG A 181 13.45 22.31 6.13
C ARG A 181 12.45 21.85 5.06
N ALA A 182 12.55 20.60 4.59
CA ALA A 182 11.62 20.04 3.61
C ALA A 182 10.20 19.83 4.16
N LEU A 183 10.06 19.71 5.48
CA LEU A 183 8.76 19.61 6.16
C LEU A 183 8.18 20.98 6.57
N GLY A 184 8.86 22.08 6.24
CA GLY A 184 8.37 23.44 6.46
C GLY A 184 8.29 23.84 7.93
N VAL A 185 9.10 23.22 8.78
CA VAL A 185 9.28 23.60 10.18
C VAL A 185 10.55 24.44 10.24
N ASP A 186 10.40 25.77 10.14
CA ASP A 186 11.47 26.73 10.53
C ASP A 186 11.59 26.81 12.05
#